data_AF-A0A7G9YX13-F1
#
_entry.id   AF-A0A7G9YX13-F1
#
_cell.length_a   1.000
_cell.length_b   1.000
_cell.length_c   1.000
_cell.angle_alpha   90.00
_cell.angle_beta   90.00
_cell.angle_gamma   90.00
#
_symmetry.space_group_name_H-M   'P 1'
#
loop_
_entity.id
_entity.type
_entity.pdbx_description
1 polymer ?
#
loop_
_entity_poly.entity_id
_entity_poly.type
_entity_poly.pdbx_seq_one_letter_code
_entity_poly.pdbx_strand_id
1 'polypeptide(L)'
;MPRQLKRFTKICLVYAIYQKKAYYPPSGDIVYSHKLYGKEWNIWPVMYYVFAEDSVKLELLAEKMDELNQTSELPPEKRIDSICILKKGVIANISPDGKFDALPTEDSQLFASYTENALLAFYTFVARYFNQANMPNFRFLEYVRDMQF
;
A
#
# COMPACT_ATOMS: atom_id res chain seq x y z
N MET A 1 7.80 -5.10 18.67
CA MET A 1 7.26 -4.82 17.32
C MET A 1 5.77 -5.18 17.11
N PRO A 2 5.20 -6.30 17.63
CA PRO A 2 3.82 -6.70 17.33
C PRO A 2 2.75 -5.64 17.66
N ARG A 3 2.96 -4.87 18.74
CA ARG A 3 2.06 -3.76 19.12
C ARG A 3 2.06 -2.61 18.12
N GLN A 4 3.21 -2.32 17.49
CA GLN A 4 3.32 -1.28 16.46
C GLN A 4 2.67 -1.75 15.16
N LEU A 5 2.86 -3.02 14.77
CA LEU A 5 2.23 -3.59 13.58
C LEU A 5 0.69 -3.51 13.67
N LYS A 6 0.10 -3.93 14.79
CA LYS A 6 -1.35 -3.78 15.03
C LYS A 6 -1.82 -2.33 14.95
N ARG A 7 -1.00 -1.39 15.43
CA ARG A 7 -1.30 0.06 15.34
C ARG A 7 -1.29 0.53 13.89
N PHE A 8 -0.31 0.11 13.08
CA PHE A 8 -0.25 0.43 11.66
C PHE A 8 -1.42 -0.17 10.87
N THR A 9 -1.76 -1.43 11.09
CA THR A 9 -2.93 -2.06 10.45
C THR A 9 -4.21 -1.30 10.77
N LYS A 10 -4.37 -0.84 12.03
CA LYS A 10 -5.51 0.00 12.43
C LYS A 10 -5.53 1.33 11.67
N ILE A 11 -4.38 1.95 11.44
CA ILE A 11 -4.28 3.18 10.63
C ILE A 11 -4.70 2.88 9.17
N CYS A 12 -4.18 1.81 8.56
CA CYS A 12 -4.53 1.42 7.20
C CYS A 12 -6.04 1.23 7.06
N LEU A 13 -6.66 0.55 8.02
CA LEU A 13 -8.11 0.37 8.10
C LEU A 13 -8.89 1.68 8.21
N VAL A 14 -8.42 2.62 9.04
CA VAL A 14 -9.05 3.94 9.21
C VAL A 14 -9.02 4.73 7.90
N TYR A 15 -7.92 4.68 7.14
CA TYR A 15 -7.85 5.39 5.85
C TYR A 15 -8.61 4.65 4.73
N ALA A 16 -8.67 3.32 4.79
CA ALA A 16 -9.35 2.50 3.81
C ALA A 16 -10.89 2.64 3.81
N ILE A 17 -11.50 3.16 4.88
CA ILE A 17 -12.96 3.39 4.95
C ILE A 17 -13.39 4.71 4.31
N TYR A 18 -12.47 5.64 4.04
CA TYR A 18 -12.83 6.91 3.43
C TYR A 18 -13.00 6.76 1.92
N GLN A 19 -14.23 6.93 1.47
CA GLN A 19 -14.51 7.10 0.04
C GLN A 19 -13.79 8.36 -0.47
N LYS A 20 -13.13 8.25 -1.62
CA LYS A 20 -12.41 9.36 -2.27
C LYS A 20 -13.38 10.36 -2.94
N LYS A 21 -14.32 10.90 -2.15
CA LYS A 21 -15.33 11.90 -2.57
C LYS A 21 -14.73 13.27 -2.85
N ALA A 22 -13.52 13.53 -2.38
CA ALA A 22 -12.82 14.80 -2.55
C ALA A 22 -12.38 15.10 -3.99
N TYR A 23 -12.67 14.19 -4.93
CA TYR A 23 -12.24 14.30 -6.31
C TYR A 23 -13.42 14.24 -7.29
N TYR A 24 -13.26 14.90 -8.43
CA TYR A 24 -14.20 14.69 -9.53
C TYR A 24 -14.03 13.27 -10.08
N PRO A 25 -15.12 12.51 -10.27
CA PRO A 25 -15.02 11.24 -10.95
C PRO A 25 -14.48 11.49 -12.37
N PRO A 26 -13.63 10.60 -12.91
CA PRO A 26 -13.21 10.69 -14.31
C PRO A 26 -14.43 10.79 -15.24
N SER A 27 -14.46 11.81 -16.10
CA SER A 27 -15.53 12.03 -17.06
C SER A 27 -14.97 12.63 -18.36
N GLY A 28 -15.60 12.31 -19.50
CA GLY A 28 -15.17 12.72 -20.83
C GLY A 28 -14.98 11.52 -21.78
N ASP A 29 -14.48 11.80 -22.99
CA ASP A 29 -14.28 10.79 -24.04
C ASP A 29 -13.13 9.81 -23.73
N ILE A 30 -12.22 10.20 -22.83
CA ILE A 30 -11.10 9.36 -22.36
C ILE A 30 -11.23 9.20 -20.85
N VAL A 31 -11.45 7.97 -20.41
CA VAL A 31 -11.44 7.58 -18.99
C VAL A 31 -10.17 6.79 -18.72
N TYR A 32 -9.30 7.33 -17.86
CA TYR A 32 -8.10 6.66 -17.40
C TYR A 32 -8.45 5.69 -16.25
N SER A 33 -8.01 4.44 -16.35
CA SER A 33 -8.06 3.46 -15.26
C SER A 33 -6.67 2.90 -14.98
N HIS A 34 -6.51 2.31 -13.79
CA HIS A 34 -5.25 1.73 -13.33
C HIS A 34 -5.47 0.33 -12.77
N LYS A 35 -4.69 -0.64 -13.26
CA LYS A 35 -4.68 -2.01 -12.72
C LYS A 35 -3.75 -2.12 -11.52
N LEU A 36 -4.32 -2.11 -10.32
CA LEU A 36 -3.60 -2.15 -9.03
C LEU A 36 -4.31 -3.12 -8.09
N TYR A 37 -3.56 -3.84 -7.24
CA TYR A 37 -4.13 -4.85 -6.34
C TYR A 37 -4.93 -5.96 -7.05
N GLY A 38 -4.59 -6.28 -8.31
CA GLY A 38 -5.30 -7.28 -9.11
C GLY A 38 -6.63 -6.81 -9.72
N LYS A 39 -7.03 -5.54 -9.54
CA LYS A 39 -8.29 -5.00 -10.08
C LYS A 39 -8.12 -3.61 -10.71
N GLU A 40 -9.13 -3.19 -11.46
CA GLU A 40 -9.19 -1.87 -12.09
C GLU A 40 -9.66 -0.79 -11.11
N TRP A 41 -9.01 0.37 -11.16
CA TRP A 41 -9.31 1.53 -10.34
C TRP A 41 -9.48 2.79 -11.17
N ASN A 42 -10.60 3.50 -10.97
CA ASN A 42 -10.86 4.80 -11.60
C ASN A 42 -10.15 5.96 -10.89
N ILE A 43 -9.81 5.77 -9.61
CA ILE A 43 -9.04 6.73 -8.81
C ILE A 43 -7.93 5.93 -8.17
N TRP A 44 -6.68 6.39 -8.35
CA TRP A 44 -5.50 5.73 -7.79
C TRP A 44 -5.71 5.45 -6.29
N PRO A 45 -5.59 4.20 -5.81
CA PRO A 45 -5.83 3.83 -4.42
C PRO A 45 -4.75 4.39 -3.47
N VAL A 46 -5.00 4.34 -2.16
CA VAL A 46 -3.97 4.68 -1.17
C VAL A 46 -3.04 3.47 -1.02
N MET A 47 -1.74 3.72 -1.01
CA MET A 47 -0.71 2.71 -0.77
C MET A 47 -0.14 2.87 0.64
N TYR A 48 0.08 1.77 1.34
CA TYR A 48 0.53 1.70 2.72
C TYR A 48 1.90 1.03 2.82
N TYR A 49 2.94 1.83 3.07
CA TYR A 49 4.29 1.32 3.30
C TYR A 49 4.71 1.52 4.75
N VAL A 50 5.47 0.57 5.28
CA VAL A 50 6.10 0.71 6.61
C VAL A 50 7.59 0.87 6.45
N PHE A 51 8.13 1.94 7.03
CA PHE A 51 9.56 2.16 7.19
C PHE A 51 9.95 2.06 8.66
N ALA A 52 10.99 1.29 8.94
CA ALA A 52 11.57 1.22 10.28
C ALA A 52 13.09 1.02 10.20
N GLU A 53 13.78 1.42 11.26
CA GLU A 53 15.22 1.23 11.37
C GLU A 53 15.59 -0.24 11.64
N ASP A 54 14.89 -0.89 12.58
CA ASP A 54 15.10 -2.26 13.01
C ASP A 54 13.76 -2.96 13.36
N SER A 55 13.79 -4.28 13.47
CA SER A 55 12.63 -5.16 13.66
C SER A 55 12.94 -6.40 14.51
N VAL A 56 11.99 -7.34 14.59
CA VAL A 56 12.30 -8.75 14.93
C VAL A 56 12.98 -9.42 13.71
N LYS A 57 13.04 -10.76 13.60
CA LYS A 57 13.45 -11.40 12.34
C LYS A 57 12.41 -11.13 11.25
N LEU A 58 12.84 -10.98 9.99
CA LEU A 58 11.93 -10.61 8.89
C LEU A 58 10.89 -11.70 8.63
N GLU A 59 11.24 -12.98 8.75
CA GLU A 59 10.31 -14.11 8.59
C GLU A 59 9.24 -14.07 9.65
N LEU A 60 9.63 -13.90 10.93
CA LEU A 60 8.67 -13.76 12.02
C LEU A 60 7.77 -12.53 11.83
N LEU A 61 8.29 -11.45 11.28
CA LEU A 61 7.49 -10.26 10.96
C LEU A 61 6.50 -10.56 9.83
N ALA A 62 6.93 -11.23 8.76
CA ALA A 62 6.08 -11.63 7.64
C ALA A 62 4.98 -12.61 8.08
N GLU A 63 5.31 -13.62 8.89
CA GLU A 63 4.34 -14.55 9.49
C GLU A 63 3.28 -13.79 10.31
N LYS A 64 3.70 -12.83 11.13
CA LYS A 64 2.76 -12.02 11.93
C LYS A 64 1.91 -11.10 11.08
N MET A 65 2.42 -10.62 9.94
CA MET A 65 1.62 -9.86 8.98
C MET A 65 0.58 -10.74 8.30
N ASP A 66 0.97 -11.92 7.85
CA ASP A 66 0.07 -12.89 7.22
C ASP A 66 -1.06 -13.30 8.18
N GLU A 67 -0.70 -13.66 9.42
CA GLU A 67 -1.67 -13.96 10.50
C GLU A 67 -2.66 -12.80 10.71
N LEU A 68 -2.17 -11.55 10.73
CA LEU A 68 -3.03 -10.37 10.89
C LEU A 68 -3.96 -10.15 9.69
N ASN A 69 -3.46 -10.33 8.47
CA ASN A 69 -4.23 -10.18 7.25
C ASN A 69 -5.36 -11.23 7.17
N GLN A 70 -5.06 -12.47 7.54
CA GLN A 70 -6.04 -13.58 7.57
C GLN A 70 -7.08 -13.38 8.67
N THR A 71 -6.64 -13.12 9.91
CA THR A 71 -7.56 -12.94 11.05
C THR A 71 -8.47 -11.71 10.93
N SER A 72 -8.04 -10.70 10.17
CA SER A 72 -8.81 -9.47 9.94
C SER A 72 -9.58 -9.48 8.62
N GLU A 73 -9.47 -10.56 7.83
CA GLU A 73 -10.11 -10.72 6.51
C GLU A 73 -9.92 -9.50 5.59
N LEU A 74 -8.73 -8.90 5.61
CA LEU A 74 -8.48 -7.67 4.85
C LEU A 74 -8.34 -7.98 3.36
N PRO A 75 -9.05 -7.27 2.46
CA PRO A 75 -8.76 -7.35 1.03
C PRO A 75 -7.40 -6.69 0.74
N PRO A 76 -6.73 -7.04 -0.37
CA PRO A 76 -5.35 -6.59 -0.66
C PRO A 76 -5.11 -5.08 -0.51
N GLU A 77 -6.01 -4.23 -1.01
CA GLU A 77 -5.87 -2.77 -0.95
C GLU A 77 -5.99 -2.15 0.46
N LYS A 78 -6.32 -2.96 1.46
CA LYS A 78 -6.43 -2.53 2.87
C LYS A 78 -5.31 -3.09 3.74
N ARG A 79 -4.39 -3.86 3.15
CA ARG A 79 -3.23 -4.44 3.83
C ARG A 79 -2.07 -3.45 3.82
N ILE A 80 -1.03 -3.77 4.59
CA ILE A 80 0.28 -3.15 4.41
C ILE A 80 0.87 -3.72 3.12
N ASP A 81 1.27 -2.84 2.20
CA ASP A 81 1.74 -3.23 0.87
C ASP A 81 3.13 -3.84 0.93
N SER A 82 4.07 -3.13 1.56
CA SER A 82 5.46 -3.55 1.72
C SER A 82 6.09 -2.90 2.94
N ILE A 83 7.13 -3.55 3.47
CA ILE A 83 7.90 -3.07 4.62
C ILE A 83 9.37 -2.94 4.24
N CYS A 84 9.99 -1.82 4.61
CA CYS A 84 11.44 -1.62 4.56
C CYS A 84 11.99 -1.51 5.98
N ILE A 85 12.89 -2.44 6.33
CA ILE A 85 13.67 -2.40 7.57
C ILE A 85 15.12 -2.10 7.21
N LEU A 86 15.57 -0.88 7.50
CA LEU A 86 16.83 -0.35 6.99
C LEU A 86 18.05 -1.26 7.28
N LYS A 87 18.11 -1.86 8.48
CA LYS A 87 19.24 -2.71 8.90
C LYS A 87 19.08 -4.19 8.57
N LYS A 88 18.01 -4.60 7.88
CA LYS A 88 17.70 -6.03 7.66
C LYS A 88 17.31 -6.38 6.25
N GLY A 89 16.44 -5.59 5.62
CA GLY A 89 15.90 -5.92 4.31
C GLY A 89 14.44 -5.49 4.15
N VAL A 90 13.72 -6.22 3.31
CA VAL A 90 12.38 -5.85 2.85
C VAL A 90 11.40 -7.02 2.97
N ILE A 91 10.13 -6.69 3.19
CA ILE A 91 9.01 -7.62 3.02
C ILE A 91 8.19 -7.06 1.85
N ALA A 92 8.08 -7.87 0.79
CA ALA A 92 7.35 -7.55 -0.43
C ALA A 92 6.36 -8.67 -0.76
N ASN A 93 5.65 -8.56 -1.88
CA ASN A 93 4.72 -9.57 -2.36
C ASN A 93 5.36 -10.33 -3.52
N ILE A 94 5.13 -11.64 -3.57
CA ILE A 94 5.49 -12.48 -4.70
C ILE A 94 4.22 -13.06 -5.31
N SER A 95 4.03 -12.88 -6.61
CA SER A 95 2.92 -13.48 -7.34
C SER A 95 3.17 -14.97 -7.63
N PRO A 96 2.14 -15.75 -8.00
CA PRO A 96 2.30 -17.17 -8.31
C PRO A 96 3.29 -17.48 -9.45
N ASP A 97 3.52 -16.52 -10.36
CA ASP A 97 4.52 -16.62 -11.43
C ASP A 97 5.94 -16.23 -10.99
N GLY A 98 6.15 -16.01 -9.68
CA GLY A 98 7.45 -15.72 -9.07
C GLY A 98 7.92 -14.27 -9.21
N LYS A 99 7.08 -13.35 -9.68
CA LYS A 99 7.44 -11.93 -9.80
C LYS A 99 7.26 -11.22 -8.47
N PHE A 100 8.23 -10.37 -8.12
CA PHE A 100 8.14 -9.51 -6.96
C PHE A 100 7.35 -8.24 -7.29
N ASP A 101 6.50 -7.82 -6.36
CA ASP A 101 5.77 -6.58 -6.45
C ASP A 101 5.62 -5.89 -5.10
N ALA A 102 5.51 -4.56 -5.11
CA ALA A 102 5.28 -3.78 -3.90
C ALA A 102 3.84 -3.95 -3.39
N LEU A 103 2.88 -4.21 -4.28
CA LEU A 103 1.46 -4.31 -3.91
C LEU A 103 1.00 -5.77 -3.87
N PRO A 104 0.19 -6.16 -2.87
CA PRO A 104 -0.41 -7.48 -2.82
C PRO A 104 -1.50 -7.65 -3.88
N THR A 105 -1.66 -8.88 -4.36
CA THR A 105 -2.86 -9.39 -5.02
C THR A 105 -3.48 -10.50 -4.17
N GLU A 106 -4.66 -10.99 -4.53
CA GLU A 106 -5.32 -12.08 -3.80
C GLU A 106 -4.47 -13.35 -3.74
N ASP A 107 -3.79 -13.68 -4.85
CA ASP A 107 -2.96 -14.88 -4.96
C ASP A 107 -1.48 -14.66 -4.58
N SER A 108 -1.11 -13.45 -4.18
CA SER A 108 0.27 -13.14 -3.80
C SER A 108 0.59 -13.61 -2.39
N GLN A 109 1.85 -13.96 -2.16
CA GLN A 109 2.37 -14.33 -0.84
C GLN A 109 3.37 -13.29 -0.35
N LEU A 110 3.51 -13.15 0.97
CA LEU A 110 4.54 -12.30 1.55
C LEU A 110 5.91 -12.97 1.41
N PHE A 111 6.90 -12.20 0.98
CA PHE A 111 8.28 -12.63 0.85
C PHE A 111 9.20 -11.73 1.68
N ALA A 112 9.92 -12.34 2.62
CA ALA A 112 10.97 -11.68 3.40
C ALA A 112 12.33 -11.83 2.70
N SER A 113 12.95 -10.71 2.34
CA SER A 113 14.26 -10.67 1.69
C SER A 113 15.26 -9.94 2.58
N TYR A 114 16.33 -10.63 2.98
CA TYR A 114 17.44 -10.02 3.69
C TYR A 114 18.39 -9.34 2.71
N THR A 115 18.76 -8.09 3.00
CA THR A 115 19.71 -7.33 2.19
C THR A 115 20.27 -6.16 2.99
N GLU A 116 21.54 -5.86 2.79
CA GLU A 116 22.18 -4.65 3.34
C GLU A 116 21.72 -3.38 2.61
N ASN A 117 21.16 -3.52 1.40
CA ASN A 117 20.66 -2.42 0.57
C ASN A 117 19.13 -2.31 0.64
N ALA A 118 18.56 -2.41 1.85
CA ALA A 118 17.11 -2.47 2.06
C ALA A 118 16.36 -1.31 1.43
N LEU A 119 16.86 -0.09 1.56
CA LEU A 119 16.23 1.10 0.99
C LEU A 119 16.21 1.06 -0.55
N LEU A 120 17.33 0.63 -1.17
CA LEU A 120 17.42 0.52 -2.61
C LEU A 120 16.46 -0.56 -3.13
N ALA A 121 16.46 -1.74 -2.52
CA ALA A 121 15.56 -2.84 -2.88
C ALA A 121 14.09 -2.46 -2.71
N PHE A 122 13.74 -1.75 -1.63
CA PHE A 122 12.39 -1.22 -1.46
C PHE A 122 12.04 -0.23 -2.57
N TYR A 123 12.95 0.71 -2.86
CA TYR A 123 12.73 1.74 -3.87
C TYR A 123 12.51 1.15 -5.27
N THR A 124 13.23 0.09 -5.65
CA THR A 124 13.02 -0.57 -6.96
C THR A 124 11.60 -1.13 -7.10
N PHE A 125 10.99 -1.60 -6.01
CA PHE A 125 9.61 -2.09 -6.05
C PHE A 125 8.58 -0.96 -6.11
N VAL A 126 8.75 0.11 -5.32
CA VAL A 126 7.75 1.18 -5.26
C VAL A 126 7.87 2.22 -6.37
N ALA A 127 9.06 2.38 -6.98
CA ALA A 127 9.31 3.42 -7.96
C ALA A 127 8.36 3.35 -9.16
N ARG A 128 7.98 2.14 -9.62
CA ARG A 128 7.01 1.99 -10.72
C ARG A 128 5.68 2.68 -10.40
N TYR A 129 5.25 2.66 -9.14
CA TYR A 129 3.98 3.23 -8.71
C TYR A 129 4.08 4.72 -8.48
N PHE A 130 5.16 5.19 -7.86
CA PHE A 130 5.37 6.63 -7.67
C PHE A 130 5.49 7.38 -8.99
N ASN A 131 6.07 6.75 -10.02
CA ASN A 131 6.21 7.35 -11.34
C ASN A 131 4.95 7.24 -12.23
N GLN A 132 3.94 6.47 -11.80
CA GLN A 132 2.70 6.29 -12.56
C GLN A 132 1.47 6.87 -11.83
N ALA A 133 1.64 7.31 -10.58
CA ALA A 133 0.55 7.81 -9.76
C ALA A 133 -0.11 9.02 -10.42
N ASN A 134 -1.39 8.87 -10.72
CA ASN A 134 -2.21 9.92 -11.32
C ASN A 134 -3.48 10.11 -10.48
N MET A 135 -3.74 11.35 -10.07
CA MET A 135 -4.91 11.68 -9.26
C MET A 135 -5.83 12.62 -10.04
N PRO A 136 -7.16 12.39 -10.03
CA PRO A 136 -8.12 13.32 -10.60
C PRO A 136 -8.10 14.68 -9.90
N ASN A 137 -8.73 15.67 -10.52
CA ASN A 137 -8.84 17.02 -9.94
C ASN A 137 -9.60 17.00 -8.60
N PHE A 138 -9.05 17.71 -7.63
CA PHE A 138 -9.65 17.88 -6.31
C PHE A 138 -10.85 18.84 -6.38
N ARG A 139 -11.94 18.52 -5.68
CA ARG A 139 -13.17 19.33 -5.58
C ARG A 139 -12.99 20.51 -4.62
N PHE A 140 -12.00 21.37 -4.91
CA PHE A 140 -11.55 22.41 -3.98
C PHE A 140 -12.66 23.29 -3.43
N LEU A 141 -13.59 23.72 -4.29
CA LEU A 141 -14.71 24.59 -3.92
C LEU A 141 -15.65 23.98 -2.86
N GLU A 142 -15.75 22.66 -2.78
CA GLU A 142 -16.58 22.00 -1.77
C GLU A 142 -15.97 22.11 -0.36
N TYR A 143 -14.65 22.30 -0.26
CA TYR A 143 -13.91 22.33 1.01
C TYR A 143 -13.64 23.74 1.54
N VAL A 144 -13.80 24.77 0.70
CA VAL A 144 -13.64 26.18 1.10
C VAL A 144 -14.97 26.91 1.26
N ARG A 145 -16.11 26.23 1.02
CA ARG A 145 -17.46 26.82 1.09
C ARG A 145 -17.75 27.50 2.44
N ASP A 146 -17.20 26.95 3.53
CA ASP A 146 -17.41 27.45 4.89
C ASP A 146 -16.28 28.39 5.35
N MET A 147 -15.30 28.69 4.50
CA MET A 147 -14.25 29.67 4.82
C MET A 147 -14.80 31.09 4.61
N GLN A 148 -14.91 31.84 5.70
CA GLN A 148 -15.18 33.27 5.66
C GLN A 148 -13.84 34.02 5.51
N PHE A 149 -13.79 34.96 4.56
CA PHE A 149 -12.66 35.87 4.34
C PHE A 149 -13.04 37.29 4.79
#